data_AF-A0A418QN42-F1
#
_entry.id   AF-A0A418QN42-F1
#
_cell.length_a   1.000
_cell.length_b   1.000
_cell.length_c   1.000
_cell.angle_alpha   90.00
_cell.angle_beta   90.00
_cell.angle_gamma   90.00
#
_symmetry.space_group_name_H-M   'P 1'
#
loop_
_entity.id
_entity.type
_entity.pdbx_description
1 polymer ?
#
loop_
_entity_poly.entity_id
_entity_poly.type
_entity_poly.pdbx_seq_one_letter_code
_entity_poly.pdbx_strand_id
1 'polypeptide(L)'
;MEDERLYLNPTLTLAELSAHTGLAPRLISFTVNQGFGRSFNDVVNGYRVAEVKRRLAAPDARRFTLLGLALECGFNSKTTFNRIFKQFTGQAPSEWGNK
;
A
#
# COMPACT_ATOMS: atom_id res chain seq x y z
N MET A 1 8.33 0.49 8.73
CA MET A 1 7.38 0.58 7.59
C MET A 1 7.29 1.99 7.06
N GLU A 2 6.96 2.99 7.88
CA GLU A 2 6.82 4.40 7.45
C GLU A 2 8.17 5.11 7.26
N ASP A 3 9.08 5.02 8.24
CA ASP A 3 10.37 5.74 8.21
C ASP A 3 11.17 5.46 6.94
N GLU A 4 11.26 4.18 6.57
CA GLU A 4 11.98 3.73 5.37
C GLU A 4 11.06 3.53 4.15
N ARG A 5 9.75 3.80 4.31
CA ARG A 5 8.74 3.65 3.25
C ARG A 5 8.81 2.32 2.51
N LEU A 6 9.08 1.22 3.23
CA LEU A 6 9.27 -0.13 2.66
C LEU A 6 8.07 -0.59 1.80
N TYR A 7 6.87 -0.10 2.11
CA TYR A 7 5.65 -0.39 1.35
C TYR A 7 5.70 0.10 -0.11
N LEU A 8 6.61 1.00 -0.47
CA LEU A 8 6.84 1.42 -1.86
C LEU A 8 7.52 0.35 -2.70
N ASN A 9 8.22 -0.62 -2.09
CA ASN A 9 8.77 -1.75 -2.83
C ASN A 9 7.62 -2.63 -3.33
N PRO A 10 7.42 -2.76 -4.66
CA PRO A 10 6.30 -3.52 -5.22
C PRO A 10 6.41 -5.03 -4.97
N THR A 11 7.62 -5.54 -4.70
CA THR A 11 7.86 -6.95 -4.42
C THR A 11 7.88 -7.28 -2.94
N LEU A 12 7.69 -6.29 -2.04
CA LEU A 12 7.81 -6.49 -0.59
C LEU A 12 7.01 -7.70 -0.08
N THR A 13 7.75 -8.65 0.47
CA THR A 13 7.28 -9.88 1.08
C THR A 13 7.55 -9.89 2.58
N LEU A 14 6.90 -10.82 3.27
CA LEU A 14 7.17 -11.09 4.68
C LEU A 14 8.62 -11.57 4.91
N ALA A 15 9.20 -12.26 3.93
CA ALA A 15 10.58 -12.73 3.98
C ALA A 15 11.58 -11.57 3.85
N GLU A 16 11.35 -10.63 2.94
CA GLU A 16 12.17 -9.40 2.84
C GLU A 16 12.06 -8.56 4.11
N LEU A 17 10.85 -8.41 4.68
CA LEU A 17 10.69 -7.68 5.94
C LEU A 17 11.41 -8.41 7.10
N SER A 18 11.36 -9.74 7.14
CA SER A 18 12.09 -10.54 8.12
C SER A 18 13.60 -10.34 8.02
N ALA A 19 14.15 -10.36 6.81
CA ALA A 19 15.56 -10.09 6.57
C ALA A 19 15.95 -8.66 6.99
N HIS A 20 15.07 -7.68 6.73
CA HIS A 20 15.29 -6.28 7.08
C HIS A 20 15.29 -6.02 8.59
N THR A 21 14.35 -6.61 9.34
CA THR A 21 14.21 -6.35 10.78
C THR A 21 14.94 -7.35 11.66
N GLY A 22 15.45 -8.45 11.10
CA GLY A 22 16.02 -9.58 11.85
C GLY A 22 14.98 -10.38 12.66
N LEU A 23 13.68 -10.14 12.44
CA LEU A 23 12.60 -10.82 13.17
C LEU A 23 12.12 -12.04 12.38
N ALA A 24 11.76 -13.11 13.08
CA ALA A 24 11.23 -14.30 12.42
C ALA A 24 9.92 -13.99 11.66
N PRO A 25 9.69 -14.54 10.44
CA PRO A 25 8.47 -14.29 9.67
C PRO A 25 7.20 -14.64 10.44
N ARG A 26 7.23 -15.72 11.24
CA ARG A 26 6.11 -16.13 12.09
C ARG A 26 5.76 -15.07 13.14
N LEU A 27 6.77 -14.45 13.75
CA LEU A 27 6.55 -13.40 14.73
C LEU A 27 5.92 -12.18 14.07
N ILE A 28 6.46 -11.73 12.93
CA ILE A 28 5.89 -10.60 12.18
C ILE A 28 4.44 -10.88 11.79
N SER A 29 4.16 -12.05 11.22
CA SER A 29 2.81 -12.44 10.83
C SER A 29 1.86 -12.52 12.02
N PHE A 30 2.31 -13.09 13.13
CA PHE A 30 1.53 -13.17 14.36
C PHE A 30 1.21 -11.78 14.91
N THR A 31 2.21 -10.91 15.03
CA THR A 31 2.03 -9.53 15.50
C THR A 31 1.09 -8.74 14.59
N VAL A 32 1.22 -8.89 13.27
CA VAL A 32 0.34 -8.23 12.31
C VAL A 32 -1.11 -8.73 12.44
N ASN A 33 -1.32 -10.04 12.48
CA ASN A 33 -2.66 -10.61 12.60
C ASN A 33 -3.31 -10.28 13.95
N GLN A 34 -2.56 -10.38 15.06
CA GLN A 34 -3.10 -10.10 16.39
C GLN A 34 -3.30 -8.61 16.66
N GLY A 35 -2.38 -7.77 16.19
CA GLY A 35 -2.45 -6.32 16.41
C GLY A 35 -3.48 -5.63 15.52
N PHE A 36 -3.60 -6.05 14.26
CA PHE A 36 -4.44 -5.37 13.26
C PHE A 36 -5.66 -6.17 12.80
N GLY A 37 -5.76 -7.46 13.15
CA GLY A 37 -6.82 -8.34 12.64
C GLY A 37 -6.75 -8.56 11.12
N ARG A 38 -5.56 -8.40 10.53
CA ARG A 38 -5.35 -8.30 9.08
C ARG A 38 -4.11 -9.07 8.65
N SER A 39 -4.07 -9.49 7.39
CA SER A 39 -2.88 -10.12 6.83
C SER A 39 -1.74 -9.10 6.66
N PHE A 40 -0.49 -9.58 6.56
CA PHE A 40 0.66 -8.75 6.20
C PHE A 40 0.41 -7.94 4.92
N ASN A 41 -0.14 -8.57 3.89
CA ASN A 41 -0.45 -7.92 2.63
C ASN A 41 -1.47 -6.79 2.80
N ASP A 42 -2.48 -6.97 3.65
CA ASP A 42 -3.47 -5.92 3.92
C ASP A 42 -2.83 -4.73 4.64
N VAL A 43 -1.90 -4.98 5.57
CA VAL A 43 -1.15 -3.90 6.24
C VAL A 43 -0.32 -3.12 5.23
N VAL A 44 0.48 -3.79 4.40
CA VAL A 44 1.28 -3.14 3.35
C VAL A 44 0.37 -2.34 2.40
N ASN A 45 -0.71 -2.94 1.93
CA ASN A 45 -1.67 -2.30 1.03
C ASN A 45 -2.34 -1.09 1.66
N GLY A 46 -2.60 -1.10 2.98
CA GLY A 46 -3.10 0.06 3.71
C GLY A 46 -2.15 1.25 3.63
N TYR A 47 -0.85 1.04 3.83
CA TYR A 47 0.17 2.09 3.65
C TYR A 47 0.21 2.60 2.21
N ARG A 48 0.15 1.70 1.22
CA ARG A 48 0.14 2.10 -0.20
C ARG A 48 -1.07 2.95 -0.56
N VAL A 49 -2.27 2.60 -0.10
CA VAL A 49 -3.49 3.41 -0.33
C VAL A 49 -3.39 4.76 0.38
N ALA A 50 -2.90 4.80 1.61
CA ALA A 50 -2.70 6.04 2.35
C ALA A 50 -1.74 6.98 1.59
N GLU A 51 -0.63 6.45 1.06
CA GLU A 51 0.32 7.22 0.27
C GLU A 51 -0.28 7.72 -1.04
N VAL A 52 -1.06 6.90 -1.77
CA VAL A 52 -1.78 7.35 -2.97
C VAL A 52 -2.69 8.53 -2.63
N LYS A 53 -3.49 8.44 -1.56
CA LYS A 53 -4.35 9.54 -1.11
C LYS A 53 -3.55 10.80 -0.76
N ARG A 54 -2.42 10.64 -0.07
CA ARG A 54 -1.53 11.74 0.29
C ARG A 54 -0.97 12.44 -0.96
N ARG A 55 -0.50 11.68 -1.95
CA ARG A 55 0.03 12.22 -3.22
C ARG A 55 -1.05 12.85 -4.08
N LEU A 56 -2.27 12.33 -4.07
CA LEU A 56 -3.41 12.93 -4.77
C LEU A 56 -3.84 14.29 -4.19
N ALA A 57 -3.65 14.48 -2.88
CA ALA A 57 -3.93 15.75 -2.21
C ALA A 57 -2.81 16.80 -2.41
N ALA A 58 -1.67 16.42 -3.01
CA ALA A 58 -0.56 17.33 -3.23
C ALA A 58 -0.82 18.27 -4.44
N PRO A 59 -0.29 19.51 -4.44
CA PRO A 59 -0.53 20.48 -5.51
C PRO A 59 -0.10 20.00 -6.91
N ASP A 60 0.90 19.13 -6.99
CA ASP A 60 1.48 18.59 -8.22
C ASP A 60 0.76 17.33 -8.74
N ALA A 61 -0.25 16.83 -8.02
CA ALA A 61 -0.97 15.60 -8.36
C ALA A 61 -1.50 15.57 -9.80
N ARG A 62 -1.91 16.73 -10.33
CA ARG A 62 -2.44 16.88 -11.70
C ARG A 62 -1.46 16.46 -12.81
N ARG A 63 -0.17 16.35 -12.49
CA ARG A 63 0.87 15.90 -13.44
C ARG A 63 0.93 14.39 -13.61
N PHE A 64 0.27 13.64 -12.73
CA PHE A 64 0.31 12.18 -12.74
C PHE A 64 -1.08 11.60 -12.98
N THR A 65 -1.11 10.46 -13.68
CA THR A 65 -2.32 9.65 -13.73
C THR A 65 -2.49 8.92 -12.40
N LEU A 66 -3.73 8.64 -12.00
CA LEU A 66 -4.02 7.87 -10.79
C LEU A 66 -3.31 6.50 -10.78
N LEU A 67 -3.26 5.83 -11.94
CA LEU A 67 -2.51 4.59 -12.10
C LEU A 67 -1.00 4.80 -11.96
N GLY A 68 -0.44 5.86 -12.55
CA GLY A 68 0.97 6.21 -12.40
C GLY A 68 1.36 6.41 -10.93
N LEU A 69 0.55 7.17 -10.19
CA LEU A 69 0.74 7.34 -8.74
C LEU A 69 0.65 6.00 -8.00
N ALA A 70 -0.31 5.14 -8.35
CA ALA A 70 -0.44 3.83 -7.71
C ALA A 70 0.82 2.97 -7.90
N LEU A 71 1.39 2.94 -9.10
CA LEU A 71 2.61 2.18 -9.38
C LEU A 71 3.81 2.72 -8.58
N GLU A 72 3.96 4.05 -8.51
CA GLU A 72 4.96 4.72 -7.67
C GLU A 72 4.75 4.45 -6.16
N CYS A 73 3.51 4.15 -5.75
CA CYS A 73 3.18 3.79 -4.38
C CYS A 73 3.32 2.28 -4.11
N GLY A 74 3.99 1.53 -4.99
CA GLY A 74 4.31 0.11 -4.79
C GLY A 74 3.23 -0.87 -5.25
N PHE A 75 2.17 -0.44 -5.94
CA PHE A 75 1.26 -1.39 -6.58
C PHE A 75 1.92 -2.03 -7.81
N ASN A 76 1.83 -3.35 -7.93
CA ASN A 76 2.43 -4.09 -9.05
C ASN A 76 1.55 -4.16 -10.31
N SER A 77 0.27 -3.79 -10.20
CA SER A 77 -0.67 -3.84 -11.33
C SER A 77 -1.92 -2.99 -11.08
N LYS A 78 -2.58 -2.60 -12.20
CA LYS A 78 -3.87 -1.91 -12.20
C LYS A 78 -4.97 -2.72 -11.51
N THR A 79 -5.01 -4.03 -11.75
CA THR A 79 -6.04 -4.92 -11.17
C THR A 79 -5.94 -4.99 -9.65
N THR A 80 -4.74 -5.20 -9.12
CA THR A 80 -4.52 -5.19 -7.66
C THR A 80 -4.84 -3.84 -7.07
N PHE A 81 -4.38 -2.75 -7.70
CA PHE A 81 -4.69 -1.39 -7.25
C PHE A 81 -6.19 -1.15 -7.18
N ASN A 82 -6.94 -1.40 -8.25
CA ASN A 82 -8.39 -1.14 -8.28
C ASN A 82 -9.14 -1.89 -7.18
N ARG A 83 -8.82 -3.17 -6.98
CA ARG A 83 -9.46 -4.00 -5.95
C ARG A 83 -9.16 -3.47 -4.54
N ILE A 84 -7.89 -3.24 -4.24
CA ILE A 84 -7.43 -2.79 -2.93
C ILE A 84 -7.90 -1.37 -2.62
N PHE A 85 -7.80 -0.46 -3.58
CA PHE A 85 -8.24 0.92 -3.40
C PHE A 85 -9.73 0.97 -3.07
N LYS A 86 -10.57 0.21 -3.79
CA LYS A 86 -12.00 0.09 -3.48
C LYS A 86 -12.24 -0.53 -2.10
N GLN A 87 -11.52 -1.59 -1.76
CA GLN A 87 -11.62 -2.23 -0.44
C GLN A 87 -11.33 -1.26 0.71
N PHE A 88 -10.32 -0.39 0.56
CA PHE A 88 -9.89 0.52 1.61
C PHE A 88 -10.62 1.87 1.63
N THR A 89 -11.11 2.34 0.48
CA THR A 89 -11.76 3.67 0.36
C THR A 89 -13.28 3.60 0.20
N GLY A 90 -13.83 2.41 -0.11
CA GLY A 90 -15.23 2.23 -0.48
C GLY A 90 -15.57 2.66 -1.91
N GLN A 91 -14.63 3.28 -2.64
CA GLN A 91 -14.85 3.87 -3.97
C GLN A 91 -13.86 3.33 -4.99
N ALA A 92 -14.30 3.15 -6.23
CA ALA A 92 -13.39 2.78 -7.31
C ALA A 92 -12.45 3.96 -7.63
N PRO A 93 -11.21 3.70 -8.06
CA PRO A 93 -10.29 4.76 -8.47
C PRO A 93 -10.87 5.73 -9.51
N SER A 94 -11.68 5.23 -10.45
CA SER A 94 -12.36 6.03 -11.47
C SER A 94 -13.37 7.02 -10.90
N GLU A 95 -13.94 6.74 -9.73
CA GLU A 95 -14.91 7.61 -9.04
C GLU A 95 -14.20 8.68 -8.20
N TRP A 96 -12.93 8.46 -7.86
CA TRP A 96 -12.15 9.33 -6.98
C TRP A 96 -11.62 10.58 -7.69
N GLY A 97 -11.23 10.46 -8.97
CA GLY A 97 -10.61 11.56 -9.75
C GLY A 97 -11.55 12.69 -10.17
N ASN A 98 -12.84 12.60 -9.86
CA ASN A 98 -13.86 13.61 -10.19
C ASN A 98 -14.16 14.57 -9.01
N LYS A 99 -13.27 14.67 -8.02
CA LYS A 99 -13.37 15.60 -6.90
C LYS A 99 -12.29 16.68 -6.94
#